data_AF-A0A6J3HSH7-F1
#
_entry.id   AF-A0A6J3HSH7-F1
#
_cell.length_a   1.000
_cell.length_b   1.000
_cell.length_c   1.000
_cell.angle_alpha   90.00
_cell.angle_beta   90.00
_cell.angle_gamma   90.00
#
_symmetry.space_group_name_H-M   'P 1'
#
loop_
_entity.id
_entity.type
_entity.pdbx_description
1 polymer ?
#
loop_
_entity_poly.entity_id
_entity_poly.type
_entity_poly.pdbx_seq_one_letter_code
_entity_poly.pdbx_strand_id
1 'polypeptide(L)'
;MAEHFKQVIRCLVCLNDLEEAVQLKCGYSCCLQCVNSLQKEPHGEGALCPLCTVASQKNDIKPKYKLRALISVIKELEPKLKSILRMNPRMKKFQVDMTSDVDTASNYLTISEDLRSVRCGDFKQNRIEQPERFSSALCVLGTSRFTSGRHYWEVDVGTSKIWDVSICKESVNRQGDVVLSSELGFWTVGSRKGQIFAASTMPLTFLWVSPQLHRVGIYLDVVMRSTSFYNVSDGCHIYTFNDIPVIEPLHPFFFLINVKLKMIRAP
;
A
#
# COMPACT_ATOMS: atom_id res chain seq x y z
N MET A 1 -1.27 -7.35 -3.59
CA MET A 1 -0.50 -8.61 -3.81
C MET A 1 -1.29 -9.62 -4.65
N ALA A 2 -2.57 -9.87 -4.36
CA ALA A 2 -3.34 -10.94 -5.03
C ALA A 2 -3.54 -10.77 -6.55
N GLU A 3 -3.65 -9.55 -7.08
CA GLU A 3 -4.10 -9.34 -8.47
C GLU A 3 -2.99 -9.59 -9.51
N HIS A 4 -1.75 -9.18 -9.25
CA HIS A 4 -0.61 -9.50 -10.11
C HIS A 4 -0.21 -10.98 -10.03
N PHE A 5 -0.27 -11.61 -8.85
CA PHE A 5 -0.07 -13.05 -8.74
C PHE A 5 -1.14 -13.82 -9.53
N LYS A 6 -2.40 -13.36 -9.49
CA LYS A 6 -3.50 -13.93 -10.29
C LYS A 6 -3.24 -13.85 -11.79
N GLN A 7 -2.64 -12.77 -12.28
CA GLN A 7 -2.29 -12.68 -13.70
C GLN A 7 -1.23 -13.69 -14.12
N VAL A 8 -0.25 -13.97 -13.24
CA VAL A 8 0.84 -14.93 -13.53
C VAL A 8 0.38 -16.39 -13.46
N ILE A 9 -0.61 -16.70 -12.62
CA ILE A 9 -1.13 -18.08 -12.46
C ILE A 9 -2.35 -18.39 -13.32
N ARG A 10 -2.82 -17.45 -14.16
CA ARG A 10 -3.97 -17.66 -15.05
C ARG A 10 -3.55 -18.31 -16.35
N CYS A 11 -4.34 -19.26 -16.81
CA CYS A 11 -4.24 -19.83 -18.13
C CYS A 11 -4.73 -18.81 -19.15
N LEU A 12 -3.89 -18.44 -20.13
CA LEU A 12 -4.29 -17.51 -21.18
C LEU A 12 -5.30 -18.09 -22.18
N VAL A 13 -5.61 -19.40 -22.09
CA VAL A 13 -6.61 -20.06 -22.93
C VAL A 13 -8.00 -20.00 -22.31
N CYS A 14 -8.16 -20.48 -21.06
CA CYS A 14 -9.47 -20.52 -20.39
C CYS A 14 -9.70 -19.39 -19.37
N LEU A 15 -8.69 -18.57 -19.10
CA LEU A 15 -8.69 -17.45 -18.13
C LEU A 15 -8.88 -17.85 -16.66
N ASN A 16 -8.97 -19.14 -16.37
CA ASN A 16 -8.97 -19.69 -15.00
C ASN A 16 -7.54 -19.89 -14.49
N ASP A 17 -7.39 -20.19 -13.20
CA ASP A 17 -6.10 -20.59 -12.63
C ASP A 17 -5.54 -21.82 -13.37
N LEU A 18 -4.22 -21.93 -13.47
CA LEU A 18 -3.47 -23.00 -14.13
C LEU A 18 -3.62 -24.36 -13.43
N GLU A 19 -4.85 -24.89 -13.38
CA GLU A 19 -5.17 -26.22 -12.88
C GLU A 19 -4.54 -27.30 -13.77
N GLU A 20 -3.94 -28.31 -13.14
CA GLU A 20 -3.20 -29.35 -13.85
C GLU A 20 -2.21 -28.79 -14.89
N ALA A 21 -1.52 -27.69 -14.58
CA ALA A 21 -0.60 -26.99 -15.46
C ALA A 21 0.36 -27.94 -16.23
N VAL A 22 0.45 -27.74 -17.53
CA VAL A 22 1.43 -28.37 -18.41
C VAL A 22 2.27 -27.30 -19.10
N GLN A 23 3.45 -27.69 -19.56
CA GLN A 23 4.39 -26.83 -20.27
C GLN A 23 4.63 -27.38 -21.68
N LEU A 24 4.53 -26.50 -22.67
CA LEU A 24 4.94 -26.75 -24.05
C LEU A 24 6.47 -26.70 -24.19
N LYS A 25 7.01 -27.18 -25.31
CA LYS A 25 8.45 -27.19 -25.62
C LYS A 25 9.11 -25.82 -25.46
N CYS A 26 8.41 -24.76 -25.87
CA CYS A 26 8.88 -23.38 -25.81
C CYS A 26 8.77 -22.74 -24.42
N GLY A 27 8.23 -23.46 -23.45
CA GLY A 27 8.08 -22.99 -22.07
C GLY A 27 6.73 -22.39 -21.71
N TYR A 28 5.86 -22.16 -22.71
CA TYR A 28 4.47 -21.70 -22.50
C TYR A 28 3.70 -22.67 -21.60
N SER A 29 2.94 -22.15 -20.64
CA SER A 29 2.17 -22.94 -19.68
C SER A 29 0.66 -22.72 -19.84
N CYS A 30 -0.11 -23.81 -19.83
CA CYS A 30 -1.58 -23.79 -19.87
C CYS A 30 -2.17 -24.96 -19.06
N CYS A 31 -3.48 -24.98 -18.84
CA CYS A 31 -4.14 -26.12 -18.20
C CYS A 31 -4.06 -27.35 -19.11
N LEU A 32 -3.97 -28.55 -18.54
CA LEU A 32 -3.96 -29.80 -19.31
C LEU A 32 -5.16 -29.90 -20.27
N GLN A 33 -6.35 -29.52 -19.80
CA GLN A 33 -7.58 -29.53 -20.61
C GLN A 33 -7.56 -28.52 -21.76
N CYS A 34 -6.77 -27.45 -21.64
CA CYS A 34 -6.70 -26.39 -22.65
C CYS A 34 -5.74 -26.70 -23.80
N VAL A 35 -4.90 -27.73 -23.68
CA VAL A 35 -4.00 -28.16 -24.77
C VAL A 35 -4.80 -28.49 -26.03
N ASN A 36 -5.97 -29.12 -25.87
CA ASN A 36 -6.82 -29.50 -26.99
C ASN A 36 -7.49 -28.30 -27.69
N SER A 37 -7.52 -27.14 -27.04
CA SER A 37 -8.05 -25.89 -27.61
C SER A 37 -6.99 -25.09 -28.36
N LEU A 38 -5.71 -25.51 -28.31
CA LEU A 38 -4.64 -24.87 -29.08
C LEU A 38 -4.74 -25.24 -30.56
N GLN A 39 -4.22 -24.35 -31.42
CA GLN A 39 -4.13 -24.63 -32.84
C GLN A 39 -3.24 -25.86 -33.07
N LYS A 40 -3.73 -26.80 -33.90
CA LYS A 40 -2.97 -27.99 -34.28
C LYS A 40 -1.90 -27.65 -35.30
N GLU A 41 -0.81 -28.41 -35.26
CA GLU A 41 0.23 -28.36 -36.28
C GLU A 41 -0.32 -28.78 -37.66
N PRO A 42 -0.04 -28.05 -38.75
CA PRO A 42 -0.64 -28.30 -40.07
C PRO A 42 -0.39 -29.70 -40.66
N HIS A 43 0.62 -30.42 -40.17
CA HIS A 43 1.07 -31.72 -40.69
C HIS A 43 1.38 -32.75 -39.59
N GLY A 44 0.86 -32.55 -38.37
CA GLY A 44 1.18 -33.40 -37.23
C GLY A 44 0.09 -33.41 -36.16
N GLU A 45 0.31 -34.20 -35.11
CA GLU A 45 -0.55 -34.23 -33.92
C GLU A 45 -0.09 -33.23 -32.84
N GLY A 46 0.90 -32.40 -33.15
CA GLY A 46 1.45 -31.38 -32.25
C GLY A 46 0.51 -30.19 -32.02
N ALA A 47 0.73 -29.49 -30.91
CA ALA A 47 0.05 -28.24 -30.59
C ALA A 47 0.98 -27.05 -30.84
N LEU A 48 0.46 -25.98 -31.45
CA LEU A 48 1.17 -24.72 -31.67
C LEU A 48 1.00 -23.80 -30.46
N CYS A 49 2.11 -23.21 -30.01
CA CYS A 49 2.07 -22.19 -28.97
C CYS A 49 1.33 -20.93 -29.47
N PRO A 50 0.36 -20.38 -28.71
CA PRO A 50 -0.39 -19.20 -29.13
C PRO A 50 0.44 -17.91 -29.11
N LEU A 51 1.61 -17.89 -28.45
CA LEU A 51 2.46 -16.70 -28.34
C LEU A 51 3.63 -16.68 -29.32
N CYS A 52 4.21 -17.84 -29.63
CA CYS A 52 5.44 -17.92 -30.43
C CYS A 52 5.38 -18.94 -31.57
N THR A 53 4.20 -19.54 -31.80
CA THR A 53 3.91 -20.51 -32.88
C THR A 53 4.77 -21.77 -32.94
N VAL A 54 5.73 -21.94 -32.01
CA VAL A 54 6.54 -23.16 -31.88
C VAL A 54 5.64 -24.36 -31.64
N ALA A 55 5.80 -25.39 -32.48
CA ALA A 55 5.12 -26.67 -32.33
C ALA A 55 5.69 -27.49 -31.16
N SER A 56 4.81 -28.09 -30.38
CA SER A 56 5.13 -29.05 -29.33
C SER A 56 4.44 -30.37 -29.62
N GLN A 57 5.23 -31.43 -29.81
CA GLN A 57 4.70 -32.78 -29.96
C GLN A 57 4.16 -33.30 -28.62
N LYS A 58 3.36 -34.37 -28.65
CA LYS A 58 2.79 -34.98 -27.43
C LYS A 58 3.82 -35.28 -26.35
N ASN A 59 5.01 -35.73 -26.75
CA ASN A 59 6.11 -36.05 -25.82
C ASN A 59 6.82 -34.81 -25.27
N ASP A 60 6.69 -33.65 -25.93
CA ASP A 60 7.27 -32.37 -25.48
C ASP A 60 6.40 -31.71 -24.40
N ILE A 61 5.11 -32.06 -24.33
CA ILE A 61 4.17 -31.50 -23.35
C ILE A 61 4.38 -32.20 -22.01
N LYS A 62 4.90 -31.46 -21.03
CA LYS A 62 5.25 -32.02 -19.71
C LYS A 62 4.39 -31.42 -18.60
N PRO A 63 3.88 -32.22 -17.66
CA PRO A 63 3.29 -31.72 -16.42
C PRO A 63 4.25 -30.82 -15.64
N LYS A 64 3.72 -29.69 -15.13
CA LYS A 64 4.46 -28.76 -14.28
C LYS A 64 4.06 -28.97 -12.81
N TYR A 65 4.42 -30.12 -12.23
CA TYR A 65 4.00 -30.53 -10.88
C TYR A 65 4.31 -29.49 -9.78
N LYS A 66 5.48 -28.84 -9.84
CA LYS A 66 5.83 -27.75 -8.90
C LYS A 66 4.86 -26.57 -8.99
N LEU A 67 4.45 -26.19 -10.21
CA LEU A 67 3.49 -25.11 -10.42
C LEU A 67 2.09 -25.52 -9.94
N ARG A 68 1.68 -26.76 -10.24
CA ARG A 68 0.42 -27.34 -9.74
C ARG A 68 0.35 -27.27 -8.20
N ALA A 69 1.40 -27.76 -7.53
CA ALA A 69 1.49 -27.72 -6.07
C ALA A 69 1.44 -26.28 -5.52
N LEU A 70 2.16 -25.34 -6.13
CA LEU A 70 2.13 -23.93 -5.73
C LEU A 70 0.73 -23.32 -5.87
N ILE A 71 0.01 -23.60 -6.97
CA ILE A 71 -1.35 -23.11 -7.19
C ILE A 71 -2.32 -23.65 -6.14
N SER A 72 -2.22 -24.95 -5.80
CA SER A 72 -3.02 -25.56 -4.74
C SER A 72 -2.77 -24.88 -3.38
N VAL A 73 -1.50 -24.64 -3.03
CA VAL A 73 -1.13 -23.94 -1.78
C VAL A 73 -1.65 -22.50 -1.77
N ILE A 74 -1.51 -21.76 -2.88
CA ILE A 74 -2.03 -20.39 -2.98
C ILE A 74 -3.55 -20.35 -2.80
N LYS A 75 -4.29 -21.25 -3.46
CA LYS A 75 -5.75 -21.36 -3.33
C LYS A 75 -6.19 -21.63 -1.90
N GLU A 76 -5.44 -22.45 -1.17
CA GLU A 76 -5.73 -22.75 0.24
C GLU A 76 -5.39 -21.59 1.18
N LEU A 77 -4.27 -20.91 0.96
CA LEU A 77 -3.76 -19.85 1.85
C LEU A 77 -4.42 -18.49 1.59
N GLU A 78 -4.78 -18.15 0.35
CA GLU A 78 -5.36 -16.85 0.00
C GLU A 78 -6.57 -16.46 0.87
N PRO A 79 -7.61 -17.31 1.05
CA PRO A 79 -8.75 -16.94 1.89
C PRO A 79 -8.38 -16.79 3.36
N LYS A 80 -7.47 -17.63 3.88
CA LYS A 80 -6.98 -17.56 5.26
C LYS A 80 -6.23 -16.24 5.50
N LEU A 81 -5.31 -15.88 4.61
CA LEU A 81 -4.57 -14.62 4.67
C LEU A 81 -5.51 -13.42 4.54
N LYS A 82 -6.48 -13.45 3.61
CA LYS A 82 -7.49 -12.39 3.48
C LYS A 82 -8.34 -12.21 4.74
N SER A 83 -8.64 -13.29 5.46
CA SER A 83 -9.37 -13.22 6.72
C SER A 83 -8.54 -12.59 7.84
N ILE A 84 -7.24 -12.93 7.91
CA ILE A 84 -6.33 -12.44 8.96
C ILE A 84 -5.92 -10.98 8.69
N LEU A 85 -5.63 -10.65 7.44
CA LEU A 85 -5.15 -9.34 7.00
C LEU A 85 -6.29 -8.35 6.70
N ARG A 86 -7.39 -8.46 7.44
CA ARG A 86 -8.51 -7.53 7.38
C ARG A 86 -8.55 -6.66 8.61
N MET A 87 -8.91 -5.40 8.40
CA MET A 87 -9.16 -4.46 9.48
C MET A 87 -10.21 -5.03 10.42
N ASN A 88 -9.89 -5.08 11.71
CA ASN A 88 -10.86 -5.45 12.72
C ASN A 88 -11.80 -4.24 12.96
N PRO A 89 -13.12 -4.37 12.75
CA PRO A 89 -14.05 -3.25 12.93
C PRO A 89 -14.00 -2.63 14.33
N ARG A 90 -13.60 -3.40 15.35
CA ARG A 90 -13.43 -2.92 16.73
C ARG A 90 -12.34 -1.84 16.86
N MET A 91 -11.46 -1.68 15.88
CA MET A 91 -10.43 -0.63 15.87
C MET A 91 -11.05 0.76 15.81
N LYS A 92 -12.23 0.90 15.17
CA LYS A 92 -12.95 2.18 15.08
C LYS A 92 -13.41 2.73 16.42
N LYS A 93 -13.49 1.90 17.47
CA LYS A 93 -13.82 2.39 18.83
C LYS A 93 -12.73 3.28 19.44
N PHE A 94 -11.53 3.28 18.85
CA PHE A 94 -10.40 4.11 19.25
C PHE A 94 -10.27 5.36 18.37
N GLN A 95 -11.34 5.73 17.67
CA GLN A 95 -11.29 6.85 16.75
C GLN A 95 -11.03 8.16 17.49
N VAL A 96 -10.02 8.89 17.05
CA VAL A 96 -9.67 10.21 17.58
C VAL A 96 -10.10 11.29 16.59
N ASP A 97 -10.59 12.41 17.11
CA ASP A 97 -10.93 13.56 16.27
C ASP A 97 -9.65 14.31 15.89
N MET A 98 -9.23 14.12 14.64
CA MET A 98 -7.94 14.57 14.15
C MET A 98 -8.03 15.95 13.50
N THR A 99 -7.14 16.87 13.87
CA THR A 99 -6.98 18.19 13.25
C THR A 99 -5.50 18.52 13.00
N SER A 100 -5.21 19.37 12.03
CA SER A 100 -3.86 19.87 11.74
C SER A 100 -3.41 20.91 12.74
N ASP A 101 -2.15 20.82 13.15
CA ASP A 101 -1.46 21.83 13.92
C ASP A 101 -0.85 22.90 12.98
N VAL A 102 -1.46 24.08 12.96
CA VAL A 102 -1.07 25.21 12.09
C VAL A 102 0.34 25.71 12.42
N ASP A 103 0.80 25.55 13.65
CA ASP A 103 2.13 26.00 14.07
C ASP A 103 3.25 25.15 13.50
N THR A 104 2.94 23.89 13.19
CA THR A 104 3.89 22.97 12.54
C THR A 104 3.86 23.05 11.02
N ALA A 105 2.76 23.53 10.45
CA ALA A 105 2.48 23.44 9.02
C ALA A 105 3.49 24.23 8.18
N SER A 106 4.03 23.60 7.14
CA SER A 106 4.84 24.30 6.16
C SER A 106 4.11 25.51 5.59
N ASN A 107 4.88 26.57 5.35
CA ASN A 107 4.36 27.83 4.84
C ASN A 107 3.79 27.74 3.42
N TYR A 108 4.02 26.64 2.70
CA TYR A 108 3.41 26.36 1.40
C TYR A 108 2.08 25.58 1.48
N LEU A 109 1.65 25.22 2.70
CA LEU A 109 0.40 24.50 2.92
C LEU A 109 -0.72 25.45 3.34
N THR A 110 -1.86 25.35 2.66
CA THR A 110 -3.11 25.97 3.14
C THR A 110 -3.93 24.94 3.89
N ILE A 111 -4.44 25.33 5.05
CA ILE A 111 -5.28 24.51 5.91
C ILE A 111 -6.69 25.10 5.89
N SER A 112 -7.73 24.26 5.82
CA SER A 112 -9.12 24.72 5.91
C SER A 112 -9.48 25.25 7.30
N GLU A 113 -10.54 26.03 7.40
CA GLU A 113 -11.03 26.61 8.68
C GLU A 113 -11.35 25.54 9.73
N ASP A 114 -11.86 24.37 9.31
CA ASP A 114 -12.14 23.23 10.19
C ASP A 114 -10.88 22.46 10.63
N LEU A 115 -9.70 22.91 10.22
CA LEU A 115 -8.38 22.31 10.44
C LEU A 115 -8.24 20.86 9.97
N ARG A 116 -9.14 20.38 9.10
CA ARG A 116 -9.17 18.97 8.66
C ARG A 116 -8.77 18.74 7.22
N SER A 117 -8.58 19.79 6.43
CA SER A 117 -8.08 19.68 5.08
C SER A 117 -6.76 20.42 4.92
N VAL A 118 -5.80 19.77 4.27
CA VAL A 118 -4.50 20.34 3.96
C VAL A 118 -4.31 20.27 2.45
N ARG A 119 -3.90 21.36 1.82
CA ARG A 119 -3.60 21.42 0.40
C ARG A 119 -2.29 22.14 0.15
N CYS A 120 -1.56 21.72 -0.87
CA CYS A 120 -0.43 22.51 -1.37
C CYS A 120 -1.00 23.76 -2.06
N GLY A 121 -0.61 24.94 -1.60
CA GLY A 121 -0.97 26.19 -2.25
C GLY A 121 0.14 26.64 -3.21
N ASP A 122 -0.24 27.47 -4.18
CA ASP A 122 0.73 28.11 -5.08
C ASP A 122 1.51 29.25 -4.39
N PHE A 123 0.99 29.76 -3.27
CA PHE A 123 1.52 30.91 -2.56
C PHE A 123 1.88 30.60 -1.11
N LYS A 124 3.01 31.16 -0.67
CA LYS A 124 3.46 31.13 0.73
C LYS A 124 2.43 31.83 1.63
N GLN A 125 2.07 31.21 2.74
CA GLN A 125 1.05 31.68 3.69
C GLN A 125 1.57 32.71 4.71
N ASN A 126 2.84 33.12 4.61
CA ASN A 126 3.50 34.14 5.45
C ASN A 126 3.30 33.96 6.97
N ARG A 127 3.19 32.71 7.45
CA ARG A 127 3.17 32.43 8.89
C ARG A 127 4.57 32.65 9.46
N ILE A 128 4.63 33.03 10.74
CA ILE A 128 5.87 33.28 11.46
C ILE A 128 6.71 31.99 11.46
N GLU A 129 7.98 32.13 11.10
CA GLU A 129 8.95 31.02 11.16
C GLU A 129 9.30 30.75 12.62
N GLN A 130 9.20 29.48 13.03
CA GLN A 130 9.44 29.03 14.40
C GLN A 130 9.98 27.60 14.39
N PRO A 131 10.67 27.14 15.46
CA PRO A 131 11.33 25.82 15.49
C PRO A 131 10.37 24.65 15.21
N GLU A 132 9.11 24.78 15.61
CA GLU A 132 8.07 23.77 15.47
C GLU A 132 7.60 23.60 14.02
N ARG A 133 7.83 24.61 13.17
CA ARG A 133 7.38 24.67 11.78
C ARG A 133 8.32 23.95 10.84
N PHE A 134 7.77 23.16 9.92
CA PHE A 134 8.53 22.61 8.80
C PHE A 134 8.91 23.71 7.81
N SER A 135 10.21 23.99 7.66
CA SER A 135 10.67 25.14 6.85
C SER A 135 10.74 24.87 5.35
N SER A 136 11.10 23.65 4.93
CA SER A 136 11.18 23.24 3.51
C SER A 136 10.13 22.20 3.14
N ALA A 137 10.04 21.11 3.91
CA ALA A 137 9.18 19.97 3.58
C ALA A 137 7.68 20.33 3.58
N LEU A 138 6.92 19.81 2.60
CA LEU A 138 5.48 20.02 2.45
C LEU A 138 4.67 19.12 3.41
N CYS A 139 4.93 19.25 4.71
CA CYS A 139 4.26 18.50 5.76
C CYS A 139 3.68 19.35 6.88
N VAL A 140 2.81 18.71 7.66
CA VAL A 140 2.14 19.26 8.84
C VAL A 140 1.88 18.12 9.82
N LEU A 141 1.91 18.42 11.12
CA LEU A 141 1.56 17.47 12.18
C LEU A 141 0.08 17.57 12.54
N GLY A 142 -0.46 16.48 13.08
CA GLY A 142 -1.72 16.54 13.80
C GLY A 142 -1.53 17.13 15.21
N THR A 143 -2.57 17.76 15.74
CA THR A 143 -2.58 18.34 17.10
C THR A 143 -2.47 17.30 18.20
N SER A 144 -2.84 16.05 17.92
CA SER A 144 -2.77 14.95 18.89
C SER A 144 -1.32 14.59 19.21
N ARG A 145 -1.04 14.34 20.50
CA ARG A 145 0.26 13.91 21.03
C ARG A 145 0.08 12.60 21.78
N PHE A 146 0.51 11.49 21.17
CA PHE A 146 0.26 10.15 21.69
C PHE A 146 1.42 9.66 22.56
N THR A 147 1.12 9.33 23.81
CA THR A 147 2.08 8.77 24.79
C THR A 147 1.68 7.41 25.32
N SER A 148 0.42 7.00 25.14
CA SER A 148 -0.12 5.73 25.60
C SER A 148 -1.39 5.37 24.85
N GLY A 149 -1.89 4.14 25.04
CA GLY A 149 -3.19 3.71 24.55
C GLY A 149 -3.21 3.30 23.08
N ARG A 150 -4.42 3.30 22.51
CA ARG A 150 -4.72 2.89 21.13
C ARG A 150 -5.51 3.99 20.46
N HIS A 151 -5.15 4.31 19.22
CA HIS A 151 -5.70 5.45 18.49
C HIS A 151 -5.94 5.06 17.04
N TYR A 152 -7.07 5.53 16.49
CA TYR A 152 -7.45 5.29 15.10
C TYR A 152 -7.87 6.60 14.43
N TRP A 153 -7.43 6.81 13.20
CA TRP A 153 -7.96 7.89 12.37
C TRP A 153 -7.92 7.50 10.89
N GLU A 154 -8.75 8.16 10.10
CA GLU A 154 -8.82 7.93 8.65
C GLU A 154 -8.39 9.20 7.91
N VAL A 155 -7.61 9.02 6.84
CA VAL A 155 -7.19 10.11 5.95
C VAL A 155 -7.71 9.80 4.55
N ASP A 156 -8.48 10.72 4.01
CA ASP A 156 -8.85 10.75 2.60
C ASP A 156 -7.70 11.40 1.82
N VAL A 157 -7.06 10.59 0.97
CA VAL A 157 -5.96 11.03 0.10
C VAL A 157 -6.47 11.45 -1.29
N GLY A 158 -7.76 11.25 -1.57
CA GLY A 158 -8.42 11.65 -2.80
C GLY A 158 -7.69 11.17 -4.06
N THR A 159 -7.47 12.10 -5.00
CA THR A 159 -6.72 11.88 -6.25
C THR A 159 -5.25 12.27 -6.15
N SER A 160 -4.74 12.50 -4.94
CA SER A 160 -3.35 12.91 -4.69
C SER A 160 -2.37 11.87 -5.21
N LYS A 161 -1.44 12.30 -6.07
CA LYS A 161 -0.44 11.39 -6.68
C LYS A 161 0.70 11.06 -5.73
N ILE A 162 1.08 12.01 -4.87
CA ILE A 162 2.21 11.90 -3.95
C ILE A 162 1.77 12.38 -2.58
N TRP A 163 1.90 11.49 -1.60
CA TRP A 163 1.52 11.74 -0.21
C TRP A 163 2.19 10.71 0.70
N ASP A 164 2.35 11.06 1.96
CA ASP A 164 2.73 10.15 3.05
C ASP A 164 1.88 10.48 4.28
N VAL A 165 1.39 9.44 4.96
CA VAL A 165 0.58 9.58 6.18
C VAL A 165 1.03 8.56 7.22
N SER A 166 0.99 8.95 8.50
CA SER A 166 1.04 8.07 9.68
C SER A 166 1.41 8.92 10.91
N ILE A 167 2.59 8.69 11.48
CA ILE A 167 3.13 9.28 12.69
C ILE A 167 4.63 9.57 12.54
N CYS A 168 5.10 10.53 13.31
CA CYS A 168 6.51 10.78 13.54
C CYS A 168 6.80 11.00 15.04
N LYS A 169 8.08 10.94 15.42
CA LYS A 169 8.54 11.37 16.74
C LYS A 169 8.32 12.87 16.96
N GLU A 170 8.18 13.29 18.21
CA GLU A 170 8.12 14.72 18.55
C GLU A 170 9.43 15.45 18.18
N SER A 171 10.58 14.81 18.41
CA SER A 171 11.93 15.38 18.18
C SER A 171 12.43 15.33 16.73
N VAL A 172 11.62 14.93 15.75
CA VAL A 172 12.08 14.90 14.35
C VAL A 172 12.60 16.26 13.91
N ASN A 173 13.66 16.26 13.09
CA ASN A 173 14.15 17.49 12.49
C ASN A 173 13.09 18.09 11.56
N ARG A 174 12.74 19.35 11.80
CA ARG A 174 11.74 20.10 11.03
C ARG A 174 12.38 21.13 10.10
N GLN A 175 13.70 21.30 10.19
CA GLN A 175 14.44 22.33 9.46
C GLN A 175 15.13 21.77 8.22
N GLY A 176 14.97 22.46 7.08
CA GLY A 176 15.51 22.03 5.80
C GLY A 176 14.78 20.80 5.25
N ASP A 177 15.50 20.00 4.46
CA ASP A 177 14.93 18.82 3.80
C ASP A 177 14.68 17.69 4.80
N VAL A 178 13.50 17.06 4.66
CA VAL A 178 13.07 15.95 5.51
C VAL A 178 13.17 14.65 4.72
N VAL A 179 13.95 13.71 5.25
CA VAL A 179 14.05 12.35 4.72
C VAL A 179 13.09 11.45 5.50
N LEU A 180 12.07 10.94 4.81
CA LEU A 180 11.08 10.04 5.43
C LEU A 180 11.67 8.63 5.60
N SER A 181 12.15 8.35 6.81
CA SER A 181 12.68 7.06 7.21
C SER A 181 12.27 6.72 8.65
N SER A 182 11.95 5.46 8.89
CA SER A 182 11.68 4.91 10.22
C SER A 182 12.89 5.01 11.15
N GLU A 183 14.11 4.96 10.62
CA GLU A 183 15.35 5.20 11.38
C GLU A 183 15.48 6.66 11.85
N LEU A 184 14.86 7.59 11.11
CA LEU A 184 14.81 9.02 11.42
C LEU A 184 13.52 9.42 12.16
N GLY A 185 12.74 8.43 12.62
CA GLY A 185 11.53 8.67 13.41
C GLY A 185 10.25 8.92 12.61
N PHE A 186 10.20 8.54 11.33
CA PHE A 186 9.01 8.63 10.48
C PHE A 186 8.52 7.24 10.07
N TRP A 187 7.34 6.82 10.56
CA TRP A 187 6.74 5.51 10.23
C TRP A 187 5.57 5.68 9.28
N THR A 188 5.82 6.09 8.04
CA THR A 188 4.79 6.47 7.07
C THR A 188 4.55 5.39 6.01
N VAL A 189 3.32 5.39 5.49
CA VAL A 189 3.01 4.80 4.20
C VAL A 189 2.61 5.90 3.24
N GLY A 190 2.97 5.75 1.97
CA GLY A 190 2.75 6.79 1.00
C GLY A 190 2.69 6.31 -0.44
N SER A 191 2.25 7.22 -1.30
CA SER A 191 2.30 7.10 -2.76
C SER A 191 3.43 7.96 -3.33
N ARG A 192 4.05 7.47 -4.41
CA ARG A 192 5.09 8.14 -5.19
C ARG A 192 4.63 8.28 -6.64
N LYS A 193 5.43 9.00 -7.45
CA LYS A 193 5.16 9.16 -8.88
C LYS A 193 4.96 7.80 -9.55
N GLY A 194 3.89 7.67 -10.34
CA GLY A 194 3.53 6.42 -11.02
C GLY A 194 2.67 5.46 -10.20
N GLN A 195 1.99 5.94 -9.14
CA GLN A 195 1.18 5.10 -8.23
C GLN A 195 1.99 3.97 -7.58
N ILE A 196 3.25 4.27 -7.28
CA ILE A 196 4.14 3.35 -6.55
C ILE A 196 3.92 3.62 -5.07
N PHE A 197 3.48 2.61 -4.33
CA PHE A 197 3.24 2.74 -2.90
C PHE A 197 4.40 2.16 -2.11
N ALA A 198 4.74 2.79 -0.98
CA ALA A 198 5.85 2.36 -0.15
C ALA A 198 5.65 2.66 1.33
N ALA A 199 6.29 1.86 2.18
CA ALA A 199 6.49 2.15 3.60
C ALA A 199 7.92 2.70 3.80
N SER A 200 8.08 3.69 4.69
CA SER A 200 9.35 4.36 5.02
C SER A 200 10.36 3.49 5.82
N THR A 201 10.47 2.20 5.52
CA THR A 201 11.52 1.33 6.06
C THR A 201 12.87 1.63 5.42
N MET A 202 13.96 1.11 6.01
CA MET A 202 15.28 1.07 5.38
C MET A 202 15.76 -0.37 5.21
N PRO A 203 15.96 -0.84 3.95
CA PRO A 203 15.62 -0.20 2.68
C PRO A 203 14.10 0.00 2.51
N LEU A 204 13.70 0.85 1.54
CA LEU A 204 12.30 1.20 1.30
C LEU A 204 11.48 -0.05 0.90
N THR A 205 10.36 -0.30 1.59
CA THR A 205 9.49 -1.44 1.30
C THR A 205 8.41 -1.03 0.31
N PHE A 206 8.44 -1.58 -0.91
CA PHE A 206 7.38 -1.39 -1.89
C PHE A 206 6.12 -2.18 -1.53
N LEU A 207 4.95 -1.55 -1.69
CA LEU A 207 3.66 -2.07 -1.26
C LEU A 207 2.76 -2.35 -2.47
N TRP A 208 2.11 -3.52 -2.45
CA TRP A 208 1.19 -3.96 -3.49
C TRP A 208 -0.26 -3.70 -3.09
N VAL A 209 -0.67 -2.44 -3.18
CA VAL A 209 -2.00 -1.93 -2.83
C VAL A 209 -2.87 -1.69 -4.07
N SER A 210 -4.18 -1.61 -3.87
CA SER A 210 -5.13 -1.28 -4.95
C SER A 210 -4.82 0.10 -5.53
N PRO A 211 -4.76 0.26 -6.87
CA PRO A 211 -4.62 1.59 -7.50
C PRO A 211 -5.75 2.57 -7.17
N GLN A 212 -6.88 2.08 -6.65
CA GLN A 212 -8.05 2.87 -6.24
C GLN A 212 -7.99 3.31 -4.77
N LEU A 213 -6.83 3.17 -4.10
CA LEU A 213 -6.64 3.62 -2.72
C LEU A 213 -6.83 5.13 -2.62
N HIS A 214 -7.94 5.54 -2.01
CA HIS A 214 -8.28 6.94 -1.76
C HIS A 214 -8.53 7.24 -0.28
N ARG A 215 -8.60 6.21 0.58
CA ARG A 215 -8.77 6.39 2.02
C ARG A 215 -7.95 5.37 2.82
N VAL A 216 -7.10 5.89 3.70
CA VAL A 216 -6.20 5.11 4.55
C VAL A 216 -6.66 5.20 6.00
N GLY A 217 -6.90 4.06 6.62
CA GLY A 217 -7.13 3.94 8.06
C GLY A 217 -5.82 3.66 8.75
N ILE A 218 -5.49 4.43 9.77
CA ILE A 218 -4.24 4.34 10.52
C ILE A 218 -4.60 3.97 11.95
N TYR A 219 -3.96 2.91 12.45
CA TYR A 219 -4.16 2.42 13.81
C TYR A 219 -2.84 2.32 14.55
N LEU A 220 -2.70 3.16 15.57
CA LEU A 220 -1.56 3.18 16.47
C LEU A 220 -1.91 2.40 17.74
N ASP A 221 -1.09 1.41 18.07
CA ASP A 221 -1.11 0.74 19.37
C ASP A 221 0.23 1.00 20.06
N VAL A 222 0.20 1.96 21.00
CA VAL A 222 1.41 2.43 21.69
C VAL A 222 1.98 1.33 22.58
N VAL A 223 1.11 0.53 23.20
CA VAL A 223 1.51 -0.57 24.10
C VAL A 223 2.16 -1.70 23.30
N MET A 224 1.56 -2.05 22.17
CA MET A 224 2.12 -3.05 21.24
C MET A 224 3.23 -2.48 20.34
N ARG A 225 3.61 -1.21 20.52
CA ARG A 225 4.66 -0.53 19.76
C ARG A 225 4.51 -0.69 18.24
N SER A 226 3.28 -0.55 17.75
CA SER A 226 2.97 -0.80 16.35
C SER A 226 2.04 0.25 15.75
N THR A 227 2.20 0.50 14.45
CA THR A 227 1.24 1.28 13.66
C THR A 227 0.87 0.49 12.41
N SER A 228 -0.42 0.30 12.18
CA SER A 228 -0.98 -0.51 11.11
C SER A 228 -1.84 0.33 10.17
N PHE A 229 -1.80 -0.01 8.89
CA PHE A 229 -2.47 0.71 7.81
C PHE A 229 -3.45 -0.17 7.08
N TYR A 230 -4.60 0.38 6.73
CA TYR A 230 -5.67 -0.32 6.04
C TYR A 230 -6.25 0.53 4.93
N ASN A 231 -6.61 -0.11 3.82
CA ASN A 231 -7.48 0.50 2.84
C ASN A 231 -8.90 0.46 3.40
N VAL A 232 -9.48 1.62 3.70
CA VAL A 232 -10.80 1.67 4.36
C VAL A 232 -11.90 1.11 3.45
N SER A 233 -11.72 1.20 2.13
CA SER A 233 -12.73 0.82 1.13
C SER A 233 -13.04 -0.67 1.15
N ASP A 234 -12.01 -1.51 1.24
CA ASP A 234 -12.13 -2.98 1.19
C ASP A 234 -11.73 -3.66 2.52
N GLY A 235 -11.22 -2.88 3.48
CA GLY A 235 -10.72 -3.33 4.76
C GLY A 235 -9.39 -4.09 4.67
N CYS A 236 -8.73 -4.13 3.51
CA CYS A 236 -7.47 -4.84 3.35
C CYS A 236 -6.35 -4.14 4.12
N HIS A 237 -5.53 -4.92 4.81
CA HIS A 237 -4.26 -4.47 5.37
C HIS A 237 -3.32 -4.00 4.26
N ILE A 238 -2.61 -2.92 4.55
CA ILE A 238 -1.61 -2.31 3.67
C ILE A 238 -0.21 -2.64 4.19
N TYR A 239 0.06 -2.29 5.45
CA TYR A 239 1.36 -2.47 6.08
C TYR A 239 1.26 -2.34 7.61
N THR A 240 2.24 -2.85 8.35
CA THR A 240 2.40 -2.60 9.79
C THR A 240 3.85 -2.39 10.12
N PHE A 241 4.19 -1.28 10.77
CA PHE A 241 5.45 -1.14 11.48
C PHE A 241 5.31 -1.72 12.88
N ASN A 242 6.33 -2.45 13.32
CA ASN A 242 6.46 -3.01 14.66
C ASN A 242 7.69 -2.42 15.35
N ASP A 243 7.84 -2.72 16.63
CA ASP A 243 9.00 -2.34 17.45
C ASP A 243 9.29 -0.83 17.48
N ILE A 244 8.26 0.00 17.27
CA ILE A 244 8.36 1.45 17.29
C ILE A 244 8.91 1.90 18.66
N PRO A 245 10.02 2.66 18.73
CA PRO A 245 10.54 3.17 19.99
C PRO A 245 9.61 4.25 20.54
N VAL A 246 8.88 3.93 21.61
CA VAL A 246 7.99 4.88 22.31
C VAL A 246 8.73 5.44 23.54
N ILE A 247 9.84 6.13 23.28
CA ILE A 247 10.63 6.83 24.31
C ILE A 247 10.22 8.30 24.47
N GLU A 248 9.46 8.79 23.50
CA GLU A 248 8.96 10.15 23.39
C GLU A 248 7.59 10.12 22.72
N PRO A 249 6.82 11.21 22.81
CA PRO A 249 5.50 11.28 22.21
C PRO A 249 5.53 11.18 20.68
N LEU A 250 4.47 10.59 20.14
CA LEU A 250 4.26 10.42 18.71
C LEU A 250 3.17 11.37 18.22
N HIS A 251 3.44 12.04 17.10
CA HIS A 251 2.50 12.94 16.44
C HIS A 251 1.99 12.32 15.15
N PRO A 252 0.69 12.47 14.82
CA PRO A 252 0.21 12.25 13.46
C PRO A 252 1.01 13.09 12.48
N PHE A 253 1.37 12.51 11.34
CA PHE A 253 2.19 13.13 10.32
C PHE A 253 1.50 13.06 8.95
N PHE A 254 1.49 14.19 8.25
CA PHE A 254 0.89 14.31 6.92
C PHE A 254 1.85 15.05 5.99
N PHE A 255 2.20 14.43 4.87
CA PHE A 255 3.00 15.01 3.79
C PHE A 255 2.26 14.85 2.47
N LEU A 256 2.32 15.86 1.61
CA LEU A 256 1.61 15.85 0.33
C LEU A 256 2.25 16.77 -0.70
N ILE A 257 2.12 16.42 -1.98
CA ILE A 257 2.49 17.28 -3.10
C ILE A 257 1.30 17.37 -4.08
N ASN A 258 1.03 18.59 -4.57
CA ASN A 258 0.11 18.94 -5.67
C ASN A 258 -1.41 18.90 -5.43
N VAL A 259 -1.93 18.21 -4.41
CA VAL A 259 -3.39 18.10 -4.25
C VAL A 259 -3.83 18.40 -2.82
N LYS A 260 -4.50 17.47 -2.14
CA LYS A 260 -5.23 17.70 -0.89
C LYS A 260 -5.33 16.42 -0.09
N LEU A 261 -5.09 16.52 1.21
CA LEU A 261 -5.42 15.50 2.20
C LEU A 261 -6.59 15.98 3.06
N LYS A 262 -7.47 15.07 3.46
CA LYS A 262 -8.55 15.38 4.41
C LYS A 262 -8.59 14.37 5.54
N MET A 263 -8.43 14.84 6.77
CA MET A 263 -8.68 14.06 7.99
C MET A 263 -10.19 13.87 8.16
N ILE A 264 -10.61 12.62 8.39
CA ILE A 264 -12.01 12.27 8.57
C ILE A 264 -12.42 12.50 10.03
N ARG A 265 -13.53 13.20 10.22
CA ARG A 265 -14.10 13.50 11.53
C ARG A 265 -14.46 12.20 12.26
N ALA A 266 -14.21 12.18 13.58
CA ALA A 266 -14.79 11.15 14.42
C ALA A 266 -16.34 11.31 14.47
N PRO A 267 -17.10 10.20 14.46
CA PRO A 267 -18.55 10.22 14.63
C PRO A 267 -18.97 10.72 16.02
#